data_AF-A0A1X7F3W2-F1
#
_entry.id   AF-A0A1X7F3W2-F1
#
_cell.length_a   1.000
_cell.length_b   1.000
_cell.length_c   1.000
_cell.angle_alpha   90.00
_cell.angle_beta   90.00
_cell.angle_gamma   90.00
#
_symmetry.space_group_name_H-M   'P 1'
#
loop_
_entity.id
_entity.type
_entity.pdbx_description
1 polymer ?
#
loop_
_entity_poly.entity_id
_entity_poly.type
_entity_poly.pdbx_seq_one_letter_code
_entity_poly.pdbx_strand_id
1 'polypeptide(L)'
;MTDDRDDSLEERRKRLSAELAGRKAEDAAEAKRDAQSEESRKGMALGFKLSSEFISAVAVGAILGYMLDRFAGTSPWGMIVLLLLGFCAGVLNVLRAVGMVAPPPSTQQRGGKDRNGNGL
;
A
#
# COMPACT_ATOMS: atom_id res chain seq x y z
N MET A 1 10.84 57.82 -24.84
CA MET A 1 10.00 57.82 -23.63
C MET A 1 9.24 56.50 -23.43
N THR A 2 9.11 55.64 -24.44
CA THR A 2 8.50 54.29 -24.32
C THR A 2 9.50 53.24 -23.83
N ASP A 3 10.75 53.25 -24.33
CA ASP A 3 11.84 52.36 -23.89
C ASP A 3 11.98 52.24 -22.36
N ASP A 4 12.13 53.37 -21.65
CA ASP A 4 12.34 53.36 -20.19
C ASP A 4 11.19 52.70 -19.39
N ARG A 5 9.97 52.70 -19.93
CA ARG A 5 8.82 52.06 -19.27
C ARG A 5 8.82 50.56 -19.51
N ASP A 6 9.19 50.12 -20.69
CA ASP A 6 9.21 48.70 -21.03
C ASP A 6 10.31 47.98 -20.23
N ASP A 7 11.49 48.59 -20.09
CA ASP A 7 12.58 48.09 -19.24
C ASP A 7 12.15 47.90 -17.78
N SER A 8 11.45 48.89 -17.21
CA SER A 8 10.95 48.83 -15.82
C SER A 8 9.91 47.71 -15.61
N LEU A 9 9.08 47.42 -16.61
CA LEU A 9 8.09 46.35 -16.56
C LEU A 9 8.73 44.98 -16.69
N GLU A 10 9.77 44.85 -17.52
CA GLU A 10 10.55 43.61 -17.63
C GLU A 10 11.28 43.29 -16.33
N GLU A 11 11.90 44.27 -15.67
CA GLU A 11 12.54 44.08 -14.36
C GLU A 11 11.54 43.60 -13.30
N ARG A 12 10.35 44.20 -13.25
CA ARG A 12 9.27 43.80 -12.34
C ARG A 12 8.78 42.39 -12.63
N ARG A 13 8.59 42.03 -13.90
CA ARG A 13 8.21 40.67 -14.30
C ARG A 13 9.28 39.66 -13.91
N LYS A 14 10.55 39.98 -14.13
CA LYS A 14 11.68 39.11 -13.78
C LYS A 14 11.74 38.88 -12.27
N ARG A 15 11.58 39.94 -11.47
CA ARG A 15 11.53 39.87 -10.01
C ARG A 15 10.36 39.03 -9.51
N LEU A 16 9.15 39.26 -10.04
CA LEU A 16 7.96 38.48 -9.69
C LEU A 16 8.09 37.01 -10.11
N SER A 17 8.68 36.74 -11.27
CA SER A 17 8.90 35.37 -11.75
C SER A 17 9.89 34.61 -10.88
N ALA A 18 10.94 35.28 -10.39
CA ALA A 18 11.90 34.72 -9.46
C ALA A 18 11.26 34.42 -8.09
N GLU A 19 10.43 35.34 -7.58
CA GLU A 19 9.71 35.17 -6.32
C GLU A 19 8.66 34.05 -6.40
N LEU A 20 7.92 33.96 -7.52
CA LEU A 20 6.97 32.88 -7.79
C LEU A 20 7.67 31.53 -7.96
N ALA A 21 8.86 31.50 -8.58
CA ALA A 21 9.65 30.28 -8.70
C ALA A 21 10.10 29.76 -7.33
N GLY A 22 10.51 30.67 -6.43
CA GLY A 22 10.83 30.35 -5.04
C GLY A 22 9.63 29.75 -4.31
N ARG A 23 8.48 30.44 -4.31
CA ARG A 23 7.26 29.93 -3.67
C ARG A 23 6.79 28.59 -4.23
N LYS A 24 6.78 28.43 -5.56
CA LYS A 24 6.41 27.14 -6.18
C LYS A 24 7.34 26.01 -5.80
N ALA A 25 8.64 26.27 -5.61
CA ALA A 25 9.59 25.27 -5.16
C ALA A 25 9.34 24.86 -3.70
N GLU A 26 8.99 25.82 -2.83
CA GLU A 26 8.60 25.57 -1.45
C GLU A 26 7.28 24.77 -1.38
N ASP A 27 6.24 25.22 -2.08
CA ASP A 27 4.94 24.54 -2.15
C ASP A 27 5.09 23.11 -2.69
N ALA A 28 5.93 22.91 -3.72
CA ALA A 28 6.21 21.59 -4.28
C ALA A 28 7.01 20.71 -3.32
N ALA A 29 7.91 21.27 -2.52
CA ALA A 29 8.66 20.53 -1.51
C ALA A 29 7.77 20.11 -0.34
N GLU A 30 6.85 20.97 0.07
CA GLU A 30 5.86 20.70 1.12
C GLU A 30 4.85 19.63 0.67
N ALA A 31 4.28 19.78 -0.53
CA ALA A 31 3.40 18.78 -1.12
C ALA A 31 4.07 17.39 -1.26
N LYS A 32 5.37 17.35 -1.57
CA LYS A 32 6.13 16.09 -1.61
C LYS A 32 6.31 15.47 -0.22
N ARG A 33 6.58 16.28 0.81
CA ARG A 33 6.72 15.80 2.20
C ARG A 33 5.40 15.24 2.73
N ASP A 34 4.30 15.89 2.42
CA ASP A 34 2.96 15.43 2.79
C ASP A 34 2.60 14.14 2.07
N ALA A 35 2.84 14.07 0.75
CA ALA A 35 2.61 12.86 -0.02
C ALA A 35 3.46 11.67 0.49
N GLN A 36 4.73 11.90 0.82
CA GLN A 36 5.62 10.87 1.36
C GLN A 36 5.19 10.41 2.76
N SER A 37 4.68 11.33 3.58
CA SER A 37 4.17 11.03 4.92
C SER A 37 2.88 10.21 4.87
N GLU A 38 1.97 10.55 3.95
CA GLU A 38 0.75 9.79 3.66
C GLU A 38 1.07 8.39 3.13
N GLU A 39 2.01 8.27 2.19
CA GLU A 39 2.44 7.00 1.63
C GLU A 39 3.10 6.10 2.69
N SER A 40 3.97 6.67 3.53
CA SER A 40 4.59 5.94 4.64
C SER A 40 3.55 5.43 5.65
N ARG A 41 2.54 6.24 5.95
CA ARG A 41 1.45 5.86 6.87
C ARG A 41 0.59 4.73 6.30
N LYS A 42 0.28 4.79 5.00
CA LYS A 42 -0.43 3.72 4.28
C LYS A 42 0.39 2.44 4.22
N GLY A 43 1.68 2.53 3.90
CA GLY A 43 2.59 1.38 3.88
C GLY A 43 2.72 0.71 5.24
N MET A 44 2.81 1.49 6.32
CA MET A 44 2.86 0.98 7.68
C MET A 44 1.55 0.28 8.09
N ALA A 45 0.40 0.90 7.80
CA ALA A 45 -0.91 0.30 8.07
C ALA A 45 -1.11 -1.03 7.30
N LEU A 46 -0.68 -1.07 6.04
CA LEU A 46 -0.75 -2.28 5.23
C LEU A 46 0.17 -3.38 5.80
N GLY A 47 1.42 -3.02 6.15
CA GLY A 47 2.38 -3.94 6.75
C GLY A 47 1.90 -4.53 8.07
N PHE A 48 1.26 -3.71 8.91
CA PHE A 48 0.69 -4.17 10.19
C PHE A 48 -0.50 -5.11 10.02
N LYS A 49 -1.35 -4.84 9.01
CA LYS A 49 -2.49 -5.72 8.70
C LYS A 49 -2.02 -7.08 8.18
N LEU A 50 -1.08 -7.07 7.24
CA LEU A 50 -0.45 -8.27 6.70
C LEU A 50 0.27 -9.09 7.77
N SER A 51 1.02 -8.43 8.67
CA SER A 51 1.71 -9.12 9.76
C SER A 51 0.74 -9.74 10.76
N SER A 52 -0.37 -9.05 11.08
CA SER A 52 -1.40 -9.59 11.99
C SER A 52 -2.15 -10.79 11.39
N GLU A 53 -2.52 -10.74 10.10
CA GLU A 53 -3.13 -11.87 9.40
C GLU A 53 -2.17 -13.07 9.32
N PHE A 54 -0.87 -12.83 9.12
CA PHE A 54 0.13 -13.89 9.13
C PHE A 54 0.31 -14.52 10.53
N ILE A 55 0.50 -13.69 11.56
CA ILE A 55 0.71 -14.15 12.93
C ILE A 55 -0.51 -14.93 13.45
N SER A 56 -1.72 -14.49 13.13
CA SER A 56 -2.94 -15.19 13.54
C SER A 56 -3.07 -16.55 12.87
N ALA A 57 -2.80 -16.67 11.56
CA ALA A 57 -2.80 -17.96 10.87
C ALA A 57 -1.75 -18.94 11.46
N VAL A 58 -0.54 -18.44 11.75
CA VAL A 58 0.53 -19.24 12.37
C VAL A 58 0.15 -19.67 13.79
N ALA A 59 -0.38 -18.76 14.60
CA ALA A 59 -0.81 -19.06 15.97
C ALA A 59 -1.92 -20.11 16.01
N VAL A 60 -2.93 -19.98 15.13
CA VAL A 60 -4.01 -20.96 15.01
C VAL A 60 -3.47 -22.32 14.57
N GLY A 61 -2.56 -22.36 13.58
CA GLY A 61 -1.90 -23.59 13.15
C GLY A 61 -1.09 -24.26 14.27
N ALA A 62 -0.37 -23.46 15.08
CA ALA A 62 0.39 -23.95 16.22
C ALA A 62 -0.51 -24.53 17.33
N ILE A 63 -1.62 -23.83 17.66
CA ILE A 63 -2.58 -24.29 18.68
C ILE A 63 -3.25 -25.60 18.23
N LEU A 64 -3.71 -25.65 16.97
CA LEU A 64 -4.34 -26.85 16.42
C LEU A 64 -3.35 -28.01 16.34
N GLY A 65 -2.11 -27.78 15.93
CA GLY A 65 -1.07 -28.81 15.88
C GLY A 65 -0.69 -29.33 17.26
N TYR A 66 -0.61 -28.45 18.26
CA TYR A 66 -0.37 -28.85 19.64
C TYR A 66 -1.50 -29.69 20.22
N MET A 67 -2.77 -29.32 19.98
CA MET A 67 -3.91 -30.14 20.40
C MET A 67 -3.93 -31.52 19.74
N LEU A 68 -3.57 -31.58 18.45
CA LEU A 68 -3.59 -32.81 17.67
C LEU A 68 -2.47 -33.78 18.11
N ASP A 69 -1.26 -33.27 18.37
CA ASP A 69 -0.16 -34.06 18.98
C ASP A 69 -0.54 -34.60 20.36
N ARG A 70 -1.27 -33.81 21.17
CA ARG A 70 -1.70 -34.22 22.51
C ARG A 70 -2.74 -35.34 22.48
N PHE A 71 -3.66 -35.31 21.51
CA PHE A 71 -4.71 -36.33 21.36
C PHE A 71 -4.20 -37.60 20.68
N ALA A 72 -3.30 -37.49 19.70
CA ALA A 72 -2.79 -38.64 18.96
C ALA A 72 -1.74 -39.45 19.74
N GLY A 73 -1.15 -38.90 20.81
CA GLY A 73 -0.12 -39.56 21.61
C GLY A 73 1.19 -39.83 20.85
N THR A 74 1.29 -39.36 19.60
CA THR A 74 2.49 -39.42 18.77
C THR A 74 3.40 -38.26 19.15
N SER A 75 4.60 -38.56 19.69
CA SER A 75 5.74 -37.63 19.79
C SER A 75 5.89 -36.80 18.50
N PRO A 76 6.50 -35.59 18.54
CA PRO A 76 6.03 -34.29 18.01
C PRO A 76 5.96 -34.17 16.47
N TRP A 77 5.63 -35.26 15.79
CA TRP A 77 5.56 -35.39 14.36
C TRP A 77 4.40 -34.58 13.78
N GLY A 78 3.27 -34.49 14.48
CA GLY A 78 2.16 -33.62 14.08
C GLY A 78 2.54 -32.15 14.16
N MET A 79 3.25 -31.72 15.21
CA MET A 79 3.86 -30.38 15.26
C MET A 79 4.80 -30.13 14.09
N ILE A 80 5.71 -31.05 13.78
CA ILE A 80 6.68 -30.87 12.68
C ILE A 80 5.98 -30.75 11.33
N VAL A 81 5.02 -31.62 11.04
CA VAL A 81 4.28 -31.61 9.77
C VAL A 81 3.39 -30.37 9.64
N LEU A 82 2.65 -29.99 10.70
CA LEU A 82 1.80 -28.80 10.67
C LEU A 82 2.60 -27.49 10.67
N LEU A 83 3.77 -27.46 11.33
CA LEU A 83 4.67 -26.31 11.28
C LEU A 83 5.27 -26.15 9.88
N LEU A 84 5.73 -27.23 9.24
CA LEU A 84 6.22 -27.20 7.85
C LEU A 84 5.11 -26.80 6.88
N LEU A 85 3.90 -27.36 7.03
CA LEU A 85 2.77 -27.04 6.17
C LEU A 85 2.29 -25.59 6.36
N GLY A 86 2.19 -25.13 7.62
CA GLY A 86 1.84 -23.76 7.96
C GLY A 86 2.89 -22.73 7.51
N PHE A 87 4.17 -23.07 7.63
CA PHE A 87 5.28 -22.27 7.10
C PHE A 87 5.21 -22.17 5.58
N CYS A 88 4.98 -23.29 4.89
CA CYS A 88 4.83 -23.33 3.44
C CYS A 88 3.63 -22.50 2.97
N ALA A 89 2.47 -22.66 3.62
CA ALA A 89 1.28 -21.85 3.36
C ALA A 89 1.50 -20.36 3.63
N GLY A 90 2.24 -20.03 4.70
CA GLY A 90 2.62 -18.66 5.05
C GLY A 90 3.53 -18.01 4.02
N VAL A 91 4.57 -18.72 3.56
CA VAL A 91 5.46 -18.26 2.48
C VAL A 91 4.67 -18.06 1.19
N LEU A 92 3.78 -19.00 0.82
CA LEU A 92 2.92 -18.85 -0.34
C LEU A 92 1.97 -17.65 -0.24
N ASN A 93 1.43 -17.35 0.95
CA ASN A 93 0.60 -16.17 1.18
C ASN A 93 1.39 -14.86 0.99
N VAL A 94 2.63 -14.81 1.49
CA VAL A 94 3.53 -13.65 1.32
C VAL A 94 3.91 -13.47 -0.16
N LEU A 95 4.33 -14.54 -0.84
CA LEU A 95 4.69 -14.51 -2.26
C LEU A 95 3.52 -14.07 -3.15
N ARG A 96 2.29 -14.45 -2.77
CA ARG A 96 1.06 -13.97 -3.40
C ARG A 96 0.79 -12.49 -3.12
N ALA A 97 1.00 -12.03 -1.88
CA ALA A 97 0.82 -10.63 -1.51
C ALA A 97 1.80 -9.68 -2.22
N VAL A 98 3.04 -10.13 -2.47
CA VAL A 98 4.05 -9.35 -3.21
C VAL A 98 3.98 -9.55 -4.74
N GLY A 99 2.96 -10.25 -5.25
CA GLY A 99 2.65 -10.31 -6.68
C GLY A 99 3.43 -11.33 -7.50
N MET A 100 4.15 -12.26 -6.88
CA MET A 100 4.88 -13.33 -7.60
C MET A 100 4.01 -14.55 -7.96
N VAL A 101 2.78 -14.63 -7.46
CA VAL A 101 1.79 -15.65 -7.84
C VAL A 101 0.55 -14.94 -8.37
N ALA A 102 0.23 -15.16 -9.65
CA ALA A 102 -0.93 -14.58 -10.29
C ALA A 102 -2.19 -14.88 -9.45
N PRO A 103 -3.02 -13.87 -9.12
CA PRO A 103 -4.30 -14.14 -8.49
C PRO A 103 -5.13 -15.05 -9.43
N PRO A 104 -5.83 -16.08 -8.92
CA PRO A 104 -6.83 -16.78 -9.70
C PRO A 104 -7.79 -15.74 -10.25
N PRO A 105 -8.30 -15.92 -11.48
CA PRO A 105 -9.21 -14.98 -12.10
C PRO A 105 -10.38 -14.79 -11.15
N SER A 106 -10.42 -13.63 -10.48
CA SER A 106 -11.57 -13.22 -9.74
C SER A 106 -12.68 -13.09 -10.76
N THR A 107 -13.70 -13.94 -10.62
CA THR A 107 -14.96 -13.79 -11.31
C THR A 107 -15.43 -12.38 -11.00
N GLN A 108 -15.19 -11.50 -11.97
CA GLN A 108 -15.64 -10.14 -11.98
C GLN A 108 -17.14 -10.20 -11.78
N GLN A 109 -17.60 -9.88 -10.57
CA GLN A 109 -19.00 -9.61 -10.29
C GLN A 109 -19.33 -8.33 -11.07
N ARG A 110 -19.64 -8.53 -12.36
CA ARG A 110 -20.34 -7.60 -13.23
C ARG A 110 -21.75 -7.44 -12.66
N GLY A 111 -21.89 -6.59 -11.65
CA GLY A 111 -23.17 -6.14 -11.14
C GLY A 111 -23.45 -4.72 -11.63
N GLY A 112 -24.22 -4.60 -12.71
CA GLY A 112 -25.13 -3.46 -12.94
C GLY A 112 -24.53 -2.12 -13.33
N LYS A 113 -24.18 -1.99 -14.60
CA LYS A 113 -24.10 -0.71 -15.31
C LYS A 113 -25.51 -0.33 -15.76
N ASP A 114 -26.10 0.72 -15.17
CA ASP A 114 -27.13 1.58 -15.77
C ASP A 114 -27.92 2.43 -14.75
N ARG A 115 -27.65 3.74 -14.73
CA ARG A 115 -28.65 4.81 -14.91
C ARG A 115 -27.99 6.19 -14.74
N ASN A 116 -27.32 6.64 -15.79
CA ASN A 116 -27.20 8.06 -16.07
C ASN A 116 -28.40 8.45 -16.94
N GLY A 117 -29.46 8.94 -16.30
CA GLY A 117 -30.62 9.53 -16.96
C GLY A 117 -30.49 11.04 -16.92
N ASN A 118 -29.65 11.60 -17.79
CA ASN A 118 -29.75 12.99 -18.20
C ASN A 118 -30.92 13.09 -19.17
N GLY A 119 -32.03 13.67 -18.70
CA GLY A 119 -33.21 13.94 -19.50
C GLY A 119 -33.65 15.37 -19.25
N LEU A 120 -33.23 16.24 -20.18
CA LEU A 120 -33.86 17.48 -20.66
C LEU A 120 -34.29 18.53 -19.62
#